data_AF-A0A833HIJ1-F1
#
_entry.id   AF-A0A833HIJ1-F1
#
_cell.length_a   1.000
_cell.length_b   1.000
_cell.length_c   1.000
_cell.angle_alpha   90.00
_cell.angle_beta   90.00
_cell.angle_gamma   90.00
#
_symmetry.space_group_name_H-M   'P 1'
#
loop_
_entity.id
_entity.type
_entity.pdbx_description
1 polymer ?
#
loop_
_entity_poly.entity_id
_entity_poly.type
_entity_poly.pdbx_seq_one_letter_code
_entity_poly.pdbx_strand_id
1 'polypeptide(L)'
;MARLLPLARFALPLALVAALGAACARDPARRIEAARARYSATVQSFVVRDDPEASRQQIVLDVLVEWKGGEPLPGLTLDVSMIDPGGREKARRRVYADVSRVDRGGAQVSLVLEEVPYAAGDGFSVEVRGPVPAAERGDYREFASGS
;
A
#
# COMPACT_ATOMS: atom_id res chain seq x y z
N MET A 1 -63.95 47.52 34.76
CA MET A 1 -63.64 47.72 33.32
C MET A 1 -62.45 46.86 32.96
N ALA A 2 -62.72 45.69 32.38
CA ALA A 2 -61.72 44.71 31.98
C ALA A 2 -61.24 45.01 30.54
N ARG A 3 -59.93 45.09 30.32
CA ARG A 3 -59.32 45.08 28.99
C ARG A 3 -58.48 43.80 28.83
N LEU A 4 -58.98 42.92 27.98
CA LEU A 4 -58.29 41.76 27.40
C LEU A 4 -57.21 42.24 26.42
N LEU A 5 -56.01 41.68 26.51
CA LEU A 5 -54.93 41.76 25.52
C LEU A 5 -54.21 40.39 25.45
N PRO A 6 -53.55 40.06 24.33
CA PRO A 6 -53.88 38.87 23.54
C PRO A 6 -52.85 37.73 23.62
N LEU A 7 -53.32 36.53 23.25
CA LEU A 7 -52.53 35.34 22.98
C LEU A 7 -51.43 35.62 21.95
N ALA A 8 -50.16 35.63 22.40
CA ALA A 8 -49.01 35.51 21.52
C ALA A 8 -48.72 34.03 21.26
N ARG A 9 -49.09 33.58 20.05
CA ARG A 9 -48.67 32.30 19.48
C ARG A 9 -47.16 32.31 19.27
N PHE A 10 -46.41 31.56 20.08
CA PHE A 10 -45.00 31.27 19.80
C PHE A 10 -44.92 30.14 18.77
N ALA A 11 -44.49 30.51 17.56
CA ALA A 11 -44.07 29.59 16.53
C ALA A 11 -42.53 29.39 16.62
N LEU A 12 -42.12 28.12 16.60
CA LEU A 12 -40.86 27.46 16.19
C LEU A 12 -39.59 28.31 15.89
N PRO A 13 -38.36 27.79 16.16
CA PRO A 13 -37.94 26.50 15.58
C PRO A 13 -37.07 25.56 16.45
N LEU A 14 -37.24 24.25 16.18
CA LEU A 14 -36.23 23.22 16.38
C LEU A 14 -34.98 23.60 15.58
N ALA A 15 -34.01 24.24 16.22
CA ALA A 15 -32.71 24.49 15.65
C ALA A 15 -31.72 23.40 16.09
N LEU A 16 -31.36 22.56 15.11
CA LEU A 16 -29.96 22.34 14.77
C LEU A 16 -29.04 21.77 15.87
N VAL A 17 -29.18 20.48 16.18
CA VAL A 17 -28.10 19.70 16.82
C VAL A 17 -27.78 18.49 15.93
N ALA A 18 -27.17 18.75 14.78
CA ALA A 18 -26.64 17.72 13.89
C ALA A 18 -25.37 18.21 13.19
N ALA A 19 -24.43 18.78 13.96
CA ALA A 19 -23.17 19.27 13.41
C ALA A 19 -22.03 19.13 14.43
N LEU A 20 -21.72 17.91 14.88
CA LEU A 20 -20.49 17.63 15.65
C LEU A 20 -19.92 16.22 15.43
N GLY A 21 -20.39 15.48 14.41
CA GLY A 21 -19.91 14.12 14.12
C GLY A 21 -18.86 13.98 13.01
N ALA A 22 -18.57 15.02 12.23
CA ALA A 22 -17.81 14.89 10.99
C ALA A 22 -16.36 15.45 11.02
N ALA A 23 -15.87 15.94 12.17
CA ALA A 23 -14.54 16.57 12.24
C ALA A 23 -13.39 15.62 12.63
N CYS A 24 -13.67 14.35 12.91
CA CYS A 24 -12.64 13.33 13.24
C CYS A 24 -12.46 12.26 12.17
N ALA A 25 -13.03 12.43 10.97
CA ALA A 25 -12.62 11.67 9.79
C ALA A 25 -11.26 12.21 9.32
N ARG A 26 -10.21 11.93 10.10
CA ARG A 26 -8.80 12.15 9.75
C ARG A 26 -8.58 11.55 8.37
N ASP A 27 -8.27 12.42 7.42
CA ASP A 27 -7.97 12.11 6.02
C ASP A 27 -7.13 10.81 5.89
N PRO A 28 -7.74 9.69 5.48
CA PRO A 28 -7.06 8.41 5.39
C PRO A 28 -5.93 8.46 4.36
N ALA A 29 -6.02 9.30 3.33
CA ALA A 29 -4.98 9.45 2.32
C ALA A 29 -3.69 10.01 2.95
N ARG A 30 -3.79 11.07 3.77
CA ARG A 30 -2.63 11.63 4.50
C ARG A 30 -2.00 10.64 5.46
N ARG A 31 -2.79 9.77 6.12
CA ARG A 31 -2.26 8.73 7.00
C ARG A 31 -1.48 7.67 6.23
N ILE A 32 -1.99 7.25 5.08
CA ILE A 32 -1.34 6.28 4.21
C ILE A 32 -0.05 6.88 3.64
N GLU A 33 -0.08 8.12 3.18
CA GLU A 33 1.10 8.83 2.66
C GLU A 33 2.18 9.02 3.74
N ALA A 34 1.79 9.45 4.94
CA ALA A 34 2.71 9.57 6.08
C ALA A 34 3.28 8.21 6.54
N ALA A 35 2.52 7.12 6.35
CA ALA A 35 3.03 5.78 6.56
C ALA A 35 4.04 5.40 5.46
N ARG A 36 3.71 5.63 4.18
CA ARG A 36 4.60 5.36 3.03
C ARG A 36 5.94 6.09 3.13
N ALA A 37 5.94 7.34 3.58
CA ALA A 37 7.16 8.15 3.74
C ALA A 37 8.16 7.59 4.77
N ARG A 38 7.77 6.58 5.57
CA ARG A 38 8.64 5.92 6.55
C ARG A 38 9.35 4.70 5.98
N TYR A 39 9.03 4.32 4.75
CA TYR A 39 9.61 3.18 4.05
C TYR A 39 10.42 3.64 2.84
N SER A 40 11.52 2.94 2.59
CA SER A 40 12.19 2.93 1.29
C SER A 40 12.40 1.48 0.87
N ALA A 41 12.29 1.21 -0.42
CA ALA A 41 12.68 -0.06 -1.00
C ALA A 41 13.59 0.22 -2.20
N THR A 42 14.72 -0.48 -2.24
CA THR A 42 15.73 -0.30 -3.30
C THR A 42 16.15 -1.66 -3.81
N VAL A 43 16.20 -1.82 -5.14
CA VAL A 43 16.78 -3.02 -5.77
C VAL A 43 18.30 -2.95 -5.59
N GLN A 44 18.87 -3.95 -4.92
CA GLN A 44 20.31 -4.08 -4.72
C GLN A 44 20.95 -4.86 -5.86
N SER A 45 20.32 -5.98 -6.23
CA SER A 45 20.77 -6.83 -7.32
C SER A 45 19.60 -7.62 -7.91
N PHE A 46 19.85 -8.26 -9.05
CA PHE A 46 18.92 -9.23 -9.61
C PHE A 46 19.67 -10.30 -10.39
N VAL A 47 19.05 -11.48 -10.48
CA VAL A 47 19.56 -12.59 -11.28
C VAL A 47 18.44 -13.11 -12.17
N VAL A 48 18.77 -13.30 -13.44
CA VAL A 48 17.91 -13.96 -14.41
C VAL A 48 18.16 -15.47 -14.34
N ARG A 49 17.11 -16.26 -14.15
CA ARG A 49 17.16 -17.71 -14.18
C ARG A 49 16.23 -18.22 -15.26
N ASP A 50 16.74 -19.08 -16.12
CA ASP A 50 15.90 -19.83 -17.03
C ASP A 50 15.46 -21.12 -16.32
N ASP A 51 14.15 -21.34 -16.26
CA ASP A 51 13.55 -22.59 -15.81
C ASP A 51 13.33 -23.48 -17.04
N PRO A 52 14.19 -24.48 -17.26
CA PRO A 52 14.11 -25.32 -18.45
C PRO A 52 12.87 -26.22 -18.45
N GLU A 53 12.34 -26.58 -17.28
CA GLU A 53 11.18 -27.45 -17.16
C GLU A 53 9.89 -26.69 -17.51
N ALA A 54 9.79 -25.45 -17.03
CA ALA A 54 8.63 -24.60 -17.31
C ALA A 54 8.74 -23.86 -18.65
N SER A 55 9.92 -23.86 -19.29
CA SER A 55 10.24 -22.97 -20.43
C SER A 55 9.92 -21.50 -20.12
N ARG A 56 10.20 -21.08 -18.88
CA ARG A 56 9.89 -19.74 -18.36
C ARG A 56 11.15 -19.09 -17.81
N GLN A 57 11.17 -17.78 -17.88
CA GLN A 57 12.19 -16.99 -17.21
C GLN A 57 11.69 -16.54 -15.84
N GLN A 58 12.54 -16.68 -14.84
CA GLN A 58 12.35 -16.19 -13.48
C GLN A 58 13.38 -15.10 -13.21
N ILE A 59 12.93 -14.00 -12.62
CA ILE A 59 13.84 -12.96 -12.13
C ILE A 59 13.82 -13.02 -10.60
N VAL A 60 14.99 -13.27 -10.02
CA VAL A 60 15.17 -13.18 -8.57
C VAL A 60 15.72 -11.80 -8.26
N LEU A 61 14.89 -10.95 -7.66
CA LEU A 61 15.26 -9.61 -7.22
C LEU A 61 15.68 -9.65 -5.77
N ASP A 62 16.75 -8.94 -5.48
CA ASP A 62 17.23 -8.70 -4.14
C ASP A 62 16.92 -7.25 -3.75
N VAL A 63 16.03 -7.06 -2.78
CA VAL A 63 15.48 -5.76 -2.42
C VAL A 63 15.81 -5.44 -0.97
N LEU A 64 16.47 -4.31 -0.75
CA LEU A 64 16.64 -3.74 0.59
C LEU A 64 15.40 -2.90 0.91
N VAL A 65 14.68 -3.29 1.95
CA VAL A 65 13.57 -2.54 2.52
C VAL A 65 14.02 -1.91 3.82
N GLU A 66 13.98 -0.58 3.90
CA GLU A 66 14.31 0.15 5.13
C GLU A 66 13.04 0.68 5.79
N TRP A 67 13.04 0.67 7.12
CA TRP A 67 11.92 1.12 7.94
C TRP A 67 12.41 1.94 9.13
N LYS A 68 11.84 3.13 9.29
CA LYS A 68 12.19 4.08 10.36
C LYS A 68 11.26 4.02 11.59
N GLY A 69 10.33 3.08 11.65
CA GLY A 69 9.37 3.00 12.76
C GLY A 69 9.82 2.11 13.92
N GLY A 70 9.00 2.12 14.97
CA GLY A 70 9.29 1.41 16.22
C GLY A 70 8.66 0.02 16.36
N GLU A 71 7.72 -0.31 15.48
CA GLU A 71 6.93 -1.53 15.56
C GLU A 71 7.34 -2.51 14.44
N PRO A 72 7.20 -3.83 14.67
CA PRO A 72 7.34 -4.84 13.63
C PRO A 72 6.37 -4.60 12.47
N LEU A 73 6.80 -4.95 11.25
CA LEU A 73 6.03 -4.67 10.05
C LEU A 73 4.99 -5.74 9.77
N PRO A 74 3.73 -5.41 9.45
CA PRO A 74 2.70 -6.40 9.13
C PRO A 74 2.83 -6.99 7.71
N GLY A 75 4.06 -7.13 7.18
CA GLY A 75 4.31 -7.39 5.76
C GLY A 75 4.08 -6.16 4.88
N LEU A 76 4.60 -6.19 3.65
CA LEU A 76 4.57 -5.05 2.74
C LEU A 76 4.17 -5.46 1.33
N THR A 77 3.45 -4.57 0.65
CA THR A 77 3.22 -4.68 -0.79
C THR A 77 4.20 -3.80 -1.54
N LEU A 78 4.86 -4.41 -2.51
CA LEU A 78 5.82 -3.78 -3.39
C LEU A 78 5.23 -3.76 -4.80
N ASP A 79 5.15 -2.57 -5.40
CA ASP A 79 4.92 -2.44 -6.84
C ASP A 79 6.30 -2.44 -7.52
N VAL A 80 6.57 -3.46 -8.33
CA VAL A 80 7.82 -3.66 -9.05
C VAL A 80 7.59 -3.31 -10.52
N SER A 81 8.24 -2.25 -10.99
CA SER A 81 8.21 -1.84 -12.39
C SER A 81 9.47 -2.32 -13.11
N MET A 82 9.27 -2.88 -14.30
CA MET A 82 10.33 -3.20 -15.25
C MET A 82 10.48 -2.04 -16.22
N ILE A 83 11.70 -1.53 -16.35
CA ILE A 83 12.03 -0.34 -17.13
C ILE A 83 12.88 -0.77 -18.32
N ASP A 84 12.50 -0.37 -19.53
CA ASP A 84 13.28 -0.63 -20.74
C ASP A 84 14.59 0.20 -20.76
N PRO A 85 15.56 -0.08 -21.65
CA PRO A 85 16.78 0.72 -21.76
C PRO A 85 16.56 2.20 -22.08
N GLY A 86 15.38 2.56 -22.59
CA GLY A 86 14.97 3.93 -22.86
C GLY A 86 14.33 4.63 -21.65
N GLY A 87 14.27 3.98 -20.49
CA GLY A 87 13.71 4.53 -19.26
C GLY A 87 12.18 4.44 -19.16
N ARG A 88 11.51 3.68 -20.04
CA ARG A 88 10.04 3.56 -20.03
C ARG A 88 9.60 2.31 -19.29
N GLU A 89 8.52 2.41 -18.52
CA GLU A 89 7.90 1.24 -17.89
C GLU A 89 7.30 0.31 -18.95
N LYS A 90 7.78 -0.94 -18.96
CA LYS A 90 7.33 -2.01 -19.87
C LYS A 90 6.33 -2.95 -19.21
N ALA A 91 6.49 -3.19 -17.91
CA ALA A 91 5.60 -4.04 -17.13
C ALA A 91 5.61 -3.61 -15.67
N ARG A 92 4.53 -3.93 -14.95
CA ARG A 92 4.42 -3.73 -13.51
C ARG A 92 3.86 -4.99 -12.86
N ARG A 93 4.47 -5.41 -11.76
CA ARG A 93 4.01 -6.52 -10.93
C ARG A 93 3.80 -6.04 -9.51
N ARG A 94 2.78 -6.56 -8.87
CA ARG A 94 2.56 -6.36 -7.44
C ARG A 94 2.98 -7.62 -6.72
N VAL A 95 3.79 -7.48 -5.68
CA VAL A 95 4.33 -8.60 -4.91
C VAL A 95 4.14 -8.31 -3.43
N TYR A 96 3.67 -9.31 -2.69
CA TYR A 96 3.69 -9.25 -1.24
C TYR A 96 5.02 -9.77 -0.70
N ALA A 97 5.68 -8.98 0.14
CA ALA A 97 6.89 -9.34 0.86
C ALA A 97 6.56 -9.54 2.35
N ASP A 98 6.78 -10.76 2.85
CA ASP A 98 6.70 -11.01 4.28
C ASP A 98 7.94 -10.46 4.99
N VAL A 99 7.79 -9.24 5.49
CA VAL A 99 8.78 -8.54 6.32
C VAL A 99 8.41 -8.56 7.81
N SER A 100 7.55 -9.49 8.23
CA SER A 100 7.08 -9.53 9.63
C SER A 100 8.15 -9.83 10.67
N ARG A 101 9.27 -10.40 10.22
CA ARG A 101 10.42 -10.75 11.06
C ARG A 101 11.53 -9.69 11.04
N VAL A 102 11.26 -8.53 10.43
CA VAL A 102 12.26 -7.49 10.22
C VAL A 102 12.27 -6.55 11.43
N ASP A 103 13.41 -6.56 12.14
CA ASP A 103 13.67 -5.62 13.23
C ASP A 103 13.96 -4.20 12.69
N ARG A 104 14.14 -3.24 13.61
CA ARG A 104 14.52 -1.87 13.27
C ARG A 104 15.76 -1.83 12.37
N GLY A 105 15.73 -0.97 11.35
CA GLY A 105 16.87 -0.69 10.48
C GLY A 105 16.70 -1.20 9.05
N GLY A 106 15.80 -2.17 8.83
CA GLY A 106 15.49 -2.70 7.50
C GLY A 106 15.86 -4.17 7.34
N ALA A 107 15.49 -4.73 6.20
CA ALA A 107 15.83 -6.09 5.82
C ALA A 107 15.98 -6.24 4.31
N GLN A 108 16.74 -7.25 3.97
CA GLN A 108 16.91 -7.73 2.62
C GLN A 108 15.87 -8.82 2.35
N VAL A 109 15.09 -8.66 1.29
CA VAL A 109 14.08 -9.62 0.85
C VAL A 109 14.36 -10.05 -0.57
N SER A 110 14.24 -11.36 -0.83
CA SER A 110 14.33 -11.91 -2.18
C SER A 110 12.93 -12.09 -2.76
N LEU A 111 12.67 -11.45 -3.89
CA LEU A 111 11.40 -11.57 -4.62
C LEU A 111 11.62 -12.40 -5.87
N VAL A 112 10.70 -13.31 -6.17
CA VAL A 112 10.72 -14.07 -7.42
C VAL A 112 9.62 -13.53 -8.32
N LEU A 113 10.01 -13.01 -9.48
CA LEU A 113 9.08 -12.60 -10.53
C LEU A 113 9.02 -13.67 -11.60
N GLU A 114 7.82 -14.20 -11.82
CA GLU A 114 7.54 -15.18 -12.87
C GLU A 114 6.86 -14.49 -14.06
N GLU A 115 7.05 -15.06 -15.25
CA GLU A 115 6.36 -14.65 -16.48
C GLU A 115 6.53 -13.15 -16.78
N VAL A 116 7.77 -12.66 -16.66
CA VAL A 116 8.10 -11.28 -16.98
C VAL A 116 8.81 -11.20 -18.34
N PRO A 117 8.46 -10.21 -19.19
CA PRO A 117 9.04 -10.08 -20.52
C PRO A 117 10.41 -9.39 -20.48
N TYR A 118 11.32 -9.93 -19.67
CA TYR A 118 12.66 -9.36 -19.50
C TYR A 118 13.51 -9.53 -20.78
N ALA A 119 14.28 -8.51 -21.09
CA ALA A 119 15.27 -8.45 -22.15
C ALA A 119 16.58 -7.87 -21.59
N ALA A 120 17.70 -8.27 -22.18
CA ALA A 120 19.00 -7.74 -21.77
C ALA A 120 19.04 -6.21 -21.87
N GLY A 121 19.42 -5.55 -20.78
CA GLY A 121 19.47 -4.09 -20.66
C GLY A 121 18.26 -3.47 -19.97
N ASP A 122 17.19 -4.23 -19.69
CA ASP A 122 16.13 -3.75 -18.82
C ASP A 122 16.62 -3.55 -17.38
N GLY A 123 15.98 -2.61 -16.69
CA GLY A 123 16.15 -2.38 -15.26
C GLY A 123 14.87 -2.65 -14.46
N PHE A 124 15.00 -2.55 -13.14
CA PHE A 124 13.88 -2.69 -12.20
C PHE A 124 13.84 -1.51 -11.24
N SER A 125 12.64 -1.03 -10.94
CA SER A 125 12.39 -0.09 -9.84
C SER A 125 11.32 -0.67 -8.92
N VAL A 126 11.43 -0.38 -7.63
CA VAL A 126 10.48 -0.86 -6.61
C VAL A 126 9.91 0.32 -5.86
N GLU A 127 8.58 0.31 -5.67
CA GLU A 127 7.87 1.29 -4.85
C GLU A 127 7.11 0.59 -3.72
N VAL A 128 7.19 1.14 -2.52
CA VAL A 128 6.43 0.64 -1.36
C VAL A 128 5.03 1.24 -1.36
N ARG A 129 4.02 0.39 -1.52
CA ARG A 129 2.61 0.82 -1.40
C ARG A 129 2.14 0.87 0.07
N GLY A 130 2.78 0.09 0.93
CA GLY A 130 2.45 -0.08 2.34
C GLY A 130 1.76 -1.43 2.63
N PRO A 131 1.23 -1.63 3.85
CA PRO A 131 0.50 -2.85 4.21
C PRO A 131 -0.78 -3.02 3.38
N VAL A 132 -1.11 -4.25 2.99
CA VAL A 132 -2.41 -4.56 2.35
C VAL A 132 -3.53 -4.40 3.38
N PRO A 133 -4.52 -3.52 3.16
CA PRO A 133 -5.72 -3.47 3.99
C PRO A 133 -6.39 -4.84 4.05
N ALA A 134 -6.91 -5.26 5.21
CA ALA A 134 -7.51 -6.58 5.37
C ALA A 134 -8.59 -6.89 4.31
N ALA A 135 -9.35 -5.88 3.89
CA ALA A 135 -10.39 -5.99 2.86
C ALA A 135 -9.85 -6.30 1.45
N GLU A 136 -8.59 -5.97 1.14
CA GLU A 136 -7.98 -6.18 -0.17
C GLU A 136 -7.19 -7.49 -0.26
N ARG A 137 -6.95 -8.18 0.86
CA ARG A 137 -6.09 -9.39 0.89
C ARG A 137 -6.59 -10.53 -0.01
N GLY A 138 -7.88 -10.59 -0.31
CA GLY A 138 -8.47 -11.60 -1.20
C GLY A 138 -8.01 -11.51 -2.66
N ASP A 139 -7.45 -10.37 -3.08
CA ASP A 139 -6.99 -10.15 -4.46
C ASP A 139 -5.54 -10.65 -4.69
N TYR A 140 -4.90 -11.16 -3.64
CA TYR A 140 -3.49 -11.51 -3.63
C TYR A 140 -3.34 -13.02 -3.47
N ARG A 141 -2.65 -13.66 -4.42
CA ARG A 141 -2.42 -15.11 -4.43
C ARG A 141 -1.75 -15.58 -3.13
N GLU A 142 -0.90 -14.75 -2.57
CA GLU A 142 -0.10 -15.01 -1.37
C GLU A 142 -0.94 -15.16 -0.10
N PHE A 143 -2.17 -14.65 -0.09
CA PHE A 143 -3.12 -14.80 1.02
C PHE A 143 -4.17 -15.90 0.78
N ALA A 144 -4.22 -16.49 -0.41
CA ALA A 144 -5.22 -17.50 -0.77
C ALA A 144 -5.00 -18.87 -0.10
N SER A 145 -3.82 -19.12 0.48
CA SER A 145 -3.43 -20.42 1.06
C SER A 145 -3.53 -20.49 2.60
N GLY A 146 -4.32 -19.62 3.24
CA GLY A 146 -4.35 -19.47 4.71
C GLY A 146 -5.74 -19.46 5.36
N SER A 147 -6.70 -20.23 4.85
CA SER A 147 -8.02 -20.47 5.50
C SER A 147 -8.25 -21.93 5.80
#